data_AF-A0AAE1GDM9-F1
#
_entry.id   AF-A0AAE1GDM9-F1
#
_cell.length_a   1.000
_cell.length_b   1.000
_cell.length_c   1.000
_cell.angle_alpha   90.00
_cell.angle_beta   90.00
_cell.angle_gamma   90.00
#
_symmetry.space_group_name_H-M   'P 1'
#
loop_
_entity.id
_entity.type
_entity.pdbx_description
1 polymer ?
#
loop_
_entity_poly.entity_id
_entity_poly.type
_entity_poly.pdbx_seq_one_letter_code
_entity_poly.pdbx_strand_id
1 'polypeptide(L)'
;MEPTSRSSERSKDSGGDELMDALTLINEWTPTSDVFALKRYMYATSLLSSGSAAYFNAYYRKVVRLRNQAFITTFLPVVILPSLAGSLLHHQFVQRPLLLQEIQCPVCLELRGGMLQMFSGVVYPMLLAPIAAFQYAVRLYTYSMPDITTPRLWFKEYCKLTKPILSKIYFLAGLQIVAGMAWTHWEGHNLLTVMSKLAHMEEVVERHKQKSKNQVIGE
;
A
#
# COMPACT_ATOMS: atom_id res chain seq x y z
N MET A 1 -20.65 0.26 35.24
CA MET A 1 -19.79 -0.80 34.70
C MET A 1 -19.35 -0.35 33.32
N GLU A 2 -18.34 0.53 33.25
CA GLU A 2 -17.81 1.04 31.97
C GLU A 2 -16.36 1.53 32.17
N PRO A 3 -15.35 0.65 32.01
CA PRO A 3 -13.95 1.09 31.94
C PRO A 3 -13.22 0.67 30.65
N THR A 4 -13.90 0.10 29.65
CA THR A 4 -13.24 -0.51 28.48
C THR A 4 -12.87 0.44 27.33
N SER A 5 -13.47 1.63 27.24
CA SER A 5 -13.15 2.60 26.16
C SER A 5 -11.83 3.32 26.40
N ARG A 6 -11.58 3.78 27.64
CA ARG A 6 -10.41 4.59 27.99
C ARG A 6 -9.08 3.81 27.93
N SER A 7 -9.10 2.50 28.18
CA SER A 7 -7.92 1.63 28.03
C SER A 7 -7.61 1.31 26.56
N SER A 8 -8.62 1.30 25.68
CA SER A 8 -8.42 1.13 24.24
C SER A 8 -7.92 2.40 23.54
N GLU A 9 -8.24 3.58 24.08
CA GLU A 9 -7.72 4.85 23.57
C GLU A 9 -6.26 5.06 24.00
N ARG A 10 -5.91 4.78 25.27
CA ARG A 10 -4.53 4.92 25.76
C ARG A 10 -3.53 3.94 25.12
N SER A 11 -3.95 2.73 24.74
CA SER A 11 -3.10 1.80 23.98
C SER A 11 -2.95 2.21 22.50
N LYS A 12 -3.98 2.81 21.90
CA LYS A 12 -3.91 3.39 20.54
C LYS A 12 -3.01 4.63 20.48
N ASP A 13 -3.02 5.44 21.54
CA ASP A 13 -2.20 6.64 21.69
C ASP A 13 -0.72 6.27 21.86
N SER A 14 -0.40 5.37 22.82
CA SER A 14 0.97 4.90 23.06
C SER A 14 1.61 4.23 21.84
N GLY A 15 0.88 3.34 21.16
CA GLY A 15 1.39 2.71 19.93
C GLY A 15 1.40 3.64 18.71
N GLY A 16 0.74 4.80 18.79
CA GLY A 16 0.87 5.89 17.83
C GLY A 16 2.17 6.64 18.01
N ASP A 17 2.48 7.00 19.26
CA ASP A 17 3.70 7.73 19.61
C ASP A 17 4.97 6.89 19.36
N GLU A 18 4.99 5.62 19.78
CA GLU A 18 6.10 4.69 19.52
C GLU A 18 6.37 4.50 18.02
N LEU A 19 5.29 4.47 17.21
CA LEU A 19 5.40 4.39 15.76
C LEU A 19 6.04 5.66 15.19
N MET A 20 5.64 6.84 15.69
CA MET A 20 6.19 8.11 15.22
C MET A 20 7.67 8.24 15.58
N ASP A 21 8.07 7.79 16.76
CA ASP A 21 9.48 7.74 17.17
C ASP A 21 10.30 6.76 16.33
N ALA A 22 9.75 5.59 16.01
CA ALA A 22 10.40 4.66 15.09
C ALA A 22 10.56 5.27 13.68
N LEU A 23 9.54 6.00 13.19
CA LEU A 23 9.58 6.66 11.89
C LEU A 23 10.57 7.82 11.82
N THR A 24 10.70 8.61 12.89
CA THR A 24 11.70 9.69 12.96
C THR A 24 13.11 9.10 12.96
N LEU A 25 13.35 8.05 13.74
CA LEU A 25 14.61 7.31 13.76
C LEU A 25 14.98 6.77 12.37
N ILE A 26 14.04 6.14 11.68
CA ILE A 26 14.24 5.61 10.32
C ILE A 26 14.56 6.75 9.33
N ASN A 27 13.90 7.90 9.48
CA ASN A 27 14.14 9.05 8.61
C ASN A 27 15.53 9.65 8.80
N GLU A 28 16.02 9.74 10.03
CA GLU A 28 17.34 10.28 10.36
C GLU A 28 18.49 9.27 10.14
N TRP A 29 18.18 7.98 10.01
CA TRP A 29 19.17 6.91 9.84
C TRP A 29 20.12 7.12 8.64
N THR A 30 21.42 6.97 8.91
CA THR A 30 22.51 6.89 7.93
C THR A 30 23.18 5.50 8.08
N PRO A 31 23.47 4.72 7.01
CA PRO A 31 23.31 4.97 5.57
C PRO A 31 21.90 4.66 5.03
N THR A 32 21.52 5.36 3.95
CA THR A 32 20.18 5.23 3.33
C THR A 32 19.95 3.91 2.60
N SER A 33 21.01 3.13 2.34
CA SER A 33 20.93 1.79 1.78
C SER A 33 20.21 0.81 2.69
N ASP A 34 20.33 0.97 4.01
CA ASP A 34 19.79 0.00 4.97
C ASP A 34 18.29 0.18 5.20
N VAL A 35 17.75 1.37 4.87
CA VAL A 35 16.35 1.75 5.09
C VAL A 35 15.61 2.04 3.79
N PHE A 36 16.18 1.63 2.64
CA PHE A 36 15.66 2.02 1.33
C PHE A 36 14.23 1.53 1.11
N ALA A 37 13.90 0.30 1.54
CA ALA A 37 12.57 -0.27 1.33
C ALA A 37 11.54 0.49 2.17
N LEU A 38 11.86 0.79 3.44
CA LEU A 38 10.97 1.53 4.34
C LEU A 38 10.71 2.96 3.84
N LYS A 39 11.72 3.65 3.30
CA LYS A 39 11.57 5.01 2.78
C LYS A 39 10.90 5.08 1.41
N ARG A 40 11.22 4.13 0.52
CA ARG A 40 10.80 4.20 -0.91
C ARG A 40 9.58 3.36 -1.22
N TYR A 41 9.07 2.57 -0.27
CA TYR A 41 7.88 1.72 -0.46
C TYR A 41 6.73 2.49 -1.10
N MET A 42 6.31 3.59 -0.47
CA MET A 42 5.11 4.33 -0.89
C MET A 42 5.21 4.81 -2.34
N TYR A 43 6.38 5.32 -2.74
CA TYR A 43 6.60 5.79 -4.11
C TYR A 43 6.58 4.64 -5.13
N ALA A 44 7.24 3.53 -4.81
CA ALA A 44 7.32 2.38 -5.70
C ALA A 44 5.95 1.72 -5.91
N THR A 45 5.21 1.46 -4.83
CA THR A 45 3.90 0.81 -4.89
C THR A 45 2.83 1.72 -5.46
N SER A 46 2.89 3.03 -5.19
CA SER A 46 2.02 4.02 -5.81
C SER A 46 2.24 4.12 -7.31
N LEU A 47 3.49 4.10 -7.79
CA LEU A 47 3.80 4.14 -9.22
C LEU A 47 3.25 2.89 -9.92
N LEU A 48 3.46 1.73 -9.30
CA LEU A 48 3.01 0.46 -9.87
C LEU A 48 1.48 0.36 -9.91
N SER A 49 0.81 0.69 -8.80
CA SER A 49 -0.66 0.74 -8.70
C SER A 49 -1.27 1.75 -9.66
N SER A 50 -0.67 2.96 -9.74
CA SER A 50 -1.16 4.00 -10.64
C SER A 50 -1.00 3.61 -12.10
N GLY A 51 0.09 2.90 -12.46
CA GLY A 51 0.32 2.39 -13.80
C GLY A 51 -0.74 1.37 -14.24
N SER A 52 -1.05 0.39 -13.39
CA SER A 52 -2.12 -0.58 -13.69
C SER A 52 -3.50 0.08 -13.72
N ALA A 53 -3.79 0.99 -12.78
CA ALA A 53 -5.05 1.71 -12.76
C ALA A 53 -5.25 2.61 -13.99
N ALA A 54 -4.20 3.33 -14.42
CA ALA A 54 -4.21 4.13 -15.63
C ALA A 54 -4.42 3.27 -16.88
N TYR A 55 -3.82 2.08 -16.93
CA TYR A 55 -4.02 1.12 -18.00
C TYR A 55 -5.50 0.67 -18.09
N PHE A 56 -6.12 0.30 -16.97
CA PHE A 56 -7.53 -0.06 -16.94
C PHE A 56 -8.43 1.10 -17.37
N ASN A 57 -8.18 2.30 -16.84
CA ASN A 57 -8.96 3.48 -17.20
C ASN A 57 -8.84 3.80 -18.71
N ALA A 58 -7.64 3.73 -19.28
CA ALA A 58 -7.41 3.95 -20.70
C ALA A 58 -8.13 2.90 -21.57
N TYR A 59 -8.11 1.63 -21.15
CA TYR A 59 -8.80 0.55 -21.84
C TYR A 59 -10.32 0.76 -21.87
N TYR A 60 -10.95 0.92 -20.70
CA TYR A 60 -12.40 1.08 -20.62
C TYR A 60 -12.85 2.34 -21.38
N ARG A 61 -12.14 3.46 -21.24
CA ARG A 61 -12.45 4.70 -21.99
C ARG A 61 -12.38 4.51 -23.51
N LYS A 62 -11.41 3.74 -24.01
CA LYS A 62 -11.32 3.41 -25.44
C LYS A 62 -12.52 2.59 -25.91
N VAL A 63 -12.96 1.63 -25.10
CA VAL A 63 -14.11 0.76 -25.41
C VAL A 63 -15.42 1.56 -25.50
N VAL A 64 -15.67 2.47 -24.56
CA VAL A 64 -16.90 3.30 -24.56
C VAL A 64 -16.79 4.57 -25.41
N ARG A 65 -15.69 4.73 -26.16
CA ARG A 65 -15.40 5.88 -27.04
C ARG A 65 -15.48 7.23 -26.33
N LEU A 66 -15.06 7.27 -25.06
CA LEU A 66 -14.98 8.50 -24.30
C LEU A 66 -13.77 9.31 -24.81
N ARG A 67 -14.06 10.38 -25.56
CA ARG A 67 -13.06 11.35 -26.06
C ARG A 67 -12.43 12.13 -24.88
N ASN A 68 -11.67 13.18 -25.17
CA ASN A 68 -10.89 13.93 -24.17
C ASN A 68 -11.71 14.65 -23.08
N GLN A 69 -13.04 14.62 -23.14
CA GLN A 69 -13.91 15.44 -22.28
C GLN A 69 -14.06 14.95 -20.83
N ALA A 70 -13.60 13.73 -20.50
CA ALA A 70 -13.70 13.16 -19.16
C ALA A 70 -12.38 12.55 -18.64
N PHE A 71 -11.23 13.08 -19.10
CA PHE A 71 -9.92 12.55 -18.70
C PHE A 71 -9.68 12.75 -17.20
N ILE A 72 -9.73 13.99 -16.72
CA ILE A 72 -9.37 14.33 -15.32
C ILE A 72 -10.37 13.70 -14.34
N THR A 73 -11.66 13.72 -14.68
CA THR A 73 -12.73 13.30 -13.77
C THR A 73 -12.76 11.80 -13.53
N THR A 74 -12.35 10.98 -14.51
CA THR A 74 -12.21 9.53 -14.34
C THR A 74 -10.85 9.15 -13.77
N PHE A 75 -9.80 9.92 -14.10
CA PHE A 75 -8.44 9.62 -13.67
C PHE A 75 -8.25 9.79 -12.15
N LEU A 76 -8.80 10.86 -11.56
CA LEU A 76 -8.71 11.12 -10.13
C LEU A 76 -9.20 9.95 -9.25
N PRO A 77 -10.46 9.51 -9.37
CA PRO A 77 -10.99 8.46 -8.49
C PRO A 77 -10.49 7.06 -8.86
N VAL A 78 -10.10 6.82 -10.11
CA VAL A 78 -9.65 5.49 -10.55
C VAL A 78 -8.16 5.28 -10.31
N VAL A 79 -7.34 6.33 -10.31
CA VAL A 79 -5.88 6.22 -10.21
C VAL A 79 -5.35 6.74 -8.87
N ILE A 80 -5.77 7.93 -8.44
CA ILE A 80 -5.18 8.56 -7.24
C ILE A 80 -5.75 7.92 -5.97
N LEU A 81 -7.08 7.77 -5.89
CA LEU A 81 -7.72 7.18 -4.71
C LEU A 81 -7.23 5.75 -4.38
N PRO A 82 -7.16 4.78 -5.33
CA PRO A 82 -6.66 3.44 -5.00
C PRO A 82 -5.20 3.46 -4.54
N SER A 83 -4.36 4.28 -5.16
CA SER A 83 -2.95 4.36 -4.80
C SER A 83 -2.76 4.93 -3.40
N LEU A 84 -3.51 5.97 -3.04
CA LEU A 84 -3.49 6.52 -1.69
C LEU A 84 -4.08 5.54 -0.67
N ALA A 85 -5.25 4.96 -0.96
CA ALA A 85 -5.90 3.99 -0.09
C ALA A 85 -5.02 2.75 0.13
N GLY A 86 -4.38 2.24 -0.93
CA GLY A 86 -3.44 1.13 -0.85
C GLY A 86 -2.24 1.44 0.03
N SER A 87 -1.67 2.64 -0.09
CA SER A 87 -0.54 3.09 0.73
C SER A 87 -0.92 3.20 2.21
N LEU A 88 -2.09 3.78 2.49
CA LEU A 88 -2.60 3.91 3.86
C LEU A 88 -2.91 2.55 4.49
N LEU A 89 -3.55 1.66 3.74
CA LEU A 89 -3.84 0.30 4.20
C LEU A 89 -2.53 -0.47 4.45
N HIS A 90 -1.54 -0.36 3.58
CA HIS A 90 -0.25 -1.01 3.79
C HIS A 90 0.45 -0.48 5.05
N HIS A 91 0.49 0.84 5.23
CA HIS A 91 1.06 1.45 6.43
C HIS A 91 0.40 0.90 7.72
N GLN A 92 -0.92 0.79 7.70
CA GLN A 92 -1.68 0.35 8.88
C GLN A 92 -1.58 -1.16 9.15
N PHE A 93 -1.64 -1.99 8.11
CA PHE A 93 -1.77 -3.44 8.24
C PHE A 93 -0.46 -4.21 8.10
N VAL A 94 0.57 -3.58 7.54
CA VAL A 94 1.90 -4.18 7.30
C VAL A 94 2.97 -3.42 8.08
N GLN A 95 3.10 -2.11 7.87
CA GLN A 95 4.22 -1.36 8.44
C GLN A 95 4.13 -1.21 9.97
N ARG A 96 2.95 -0.92 10.52
CA ARG A 96 2.73 -0.88 11.97
C ARG A 96 3.14 -2.18 12.69
N PRO A 97 2.55 -3.35 12.37
CA PRO A 97 2.91 -4.59 13.08
C PRO A 97 4.35 -5.02 12.83
N LEU A 98 4.94 -4.62 11.70
CA LEU A 98 6.35 -4.84 11.40
C LEU A 98 7.26 -4.05 12.35
N LEU A 99 6.96 -2.76 12.57
CA LEU A 99 7.76 -1.86 13.42
C LEU A 99 7.60 -2.16 14.92
N LEU A 100 6.40 -2.52 15.37
CA LEU A 100 6.15 -2.91 16.76
C LEU A 100 6.67 -4.32 17.09
N GLN A 101 7.28 -5.02 16.13
CA GLN A 101 7.80 -6.38 16.29
C GLN A 101 6.74 -7.41 16.77
N GLU A 102 5.45 -7.15 16.53
CA GLU A 102 4.34 -8.03 16.90
C GLU A 102 4.11 -9.18 15.88
N ILE A 103 5.17 -9.65 15.25
CA ILE A 103 5.08 -10.53 14.07
C ILE A 103 5.14 -11.99 14.51
N GLN A 104 4.02 -12.71 14.37
CA GLN A 104 3.96 -14.16 14.64
C GLN A 104 4.47 -15.01 13.45
N CYS A 105 4.33 -14.52 12.20
CA CYS A 105 4.78 -15.23 10.99
C CYS A 105 5.17 -14.25 9.86
N PRO A 106 6.42 -14.28 9.36
CA PRO A 106 6.88 -13.38 8.30
C PRO A 106 6.18 -13.64 6.96
N VAL A 107 5.90 -14.89 6.62
CA VAL A 107 5.22 -15.27 5.37
C VAL A 107 3.78 -14.75 5.33
N CYS A 108 3.08 -14.72 6.48
CA CYS A 108 1.73 -14.15 6.56
C CYS A 108 1.74 -12.64 6.28
N LEU A 109 2.79 -11.94 6.68
CA LEU A 109 2.95 -10.51 6.44
C LEU A 109 3.22 -10.23 4.96
N GLU A 110 4.11 -11.00 4.34
CA GLU A 110 4.41 -10.90 2.90
C GLU A 110 3.16 -11.16 2.04
N LEU A 111 2.38 -12.20 2.38
CA LEU A 111 1.13 -12.51 1.69
C LEU A 111 0.11 -11.38 1.85
N ARG A 112 0.00 -10.81 3.06
CA ARG A 112 -0.88 -9.66 3.33
C ARG A 112 -0.47 -8.44 2.50
N GLY A 113 0.83 -8.14 2.41
CA GLY A 113 1.36 -7.06 1.57
C GLY A 113 1.02 -7.26 0.09
N GLY A 114 1.22 -8.48 -0.43
CA GLY A 114 0.84 -8.84 -1.80
C GLY A 114 -0.67 -8.73 -2.07
N MET A 115 -1.51 -9.17 -1.13
CA MET A 115 -2.98 -9.07 -1.25
C MET A 115 -3.47 -7.63 -1.26
N LEU A 116 -2.93 -6.77 -0.39
CA LEU A 116 -3.27 -5.34 -0.34
C LEU A 116 -2.86 -4.63 -1.64
N GLN A 117 -1.68 -4.94 -2.15
CA GLN A 117 -1.16 -4.38 -3.41
C GLN A 117 -2.01 -4.82 -4.62
N MET A 118 -2.42 -6.09 -4.67
CA MET A 118 -3.33 -6.59 -5.70
C MET A 118 -4.70 -5.90 -5.60
N PHE A 119 -5.21 -5.71 -4.38
CA PHE A 119 -6.50 -5.09 -4.17
C PHE A 119 -6.51 -3.63 -4.63
N SER A 120 -5.51 -2.84 -4.23
CA SER A 120 -5.38 -1.44 -4.62
C SER A 120 -5.05 -1.26 -6.11
N GLY A 121 -4.17 -2.09 -6.66
CA GLY A 121 -3.67 -1.95 -8.04
C GLY A 121 -4.55 -2.60 -9.12
N VAL A 122 -5.37 -3.60 -8.77
CA VAL A 122 -6.18 -4.36 -9.75
C VAL A 122 -7.65 -4.40 -9.37
N VAL A 123 -8.01 -4.94 -8.21
CA VAL A 123 -9.43 -5.18 -7.87
C VAL A 123 -10.21 -3.88 -7.82
N TYR A 124 -9.67 -2.88 -7.14
CA TYR A 124 -10.28 -1.56 -6.98
C TYR A 124 -10.48 -0.83 -8.33
N PRO A 125 -9.44 -0.62 -9.17
CA PRO A 125 -9.63 0.03 -10.47
C PRO A 125 -10.45 -0.82 -11.46
N MET A 126 -10.43 -2.16 -11.36
CA MET A 126 -11.27 -3.03 -12.20
C MET A 126 -12.76 -2.85 -11.93
N LEU A 127 -13.14 -2.48 -10.71
CA LEU A 127 -14.53 -2.18 -10.35
C LEU A 127 -14.90 -0.72 -10.67
N LEU A 128 -14.02 0.23 -10.35
CA LEU A 128 -14.33 1.66 -10.53
C LEU A 128 -14.20 2.16 -11.97
N ALA A 129 -13.21 1.69 -12.73
CA ALA A 129 -13.03 2.10 -14.13
C ALA A 129 -14.28 1.86 -15.00
N PRO A 130 -14.93 0.67 -14.99
CA PRO A 130 -16.14 0.45 -15.77
C PRO A 130 -17.32 1.28 -15.25
N ILE A 131 -17.52 1.38 -13.92
CA ILE A 131 -18.60 2.16 -13.33
C ILE A 131 -18.48 3.63 -13.75
N ALA A 132 -17.29 4.21 -13.62
CA ALA A 132 -17.02 5.58 -14.04
C ALA A 132 -17.23 5.74 -15.55
N ALA A 133 -16.61 4.88 -16.37
CA ALA A 133 -16.74 4.93 -17.83
C ALA A 133 -18.19 4.86 -18.29
N PHE A 134 -19.00 4.01 -17.66
CA PHE A 134 -20.42 3.88 -17.96
C PHE A 134 -21.23 5.09 -17.52
N GLN A 135 -21.04 5.57 -16.29
CA GLN A 135 -21.74 6.76 -15.80
C GLN A 135 -21.54 7.97 -16.74
N TYR A 136 -20.32 8.16 -17.26
CA TYR A 136 -20.02 9.20 -18.23
C TYR A 136 -20.58 8.91 -19.62
N ALA A 137 -20.57 7.66 -20.07
CA ALA A 137 -21.14 7.30 -21.37
C ALA A 137 -22.66 7.57 -21.44
N VAL A 138 -23.39 7.35 -20.35
CA VAL A 138 -24.82 7.70 -20.24
C VAL A 138 -25.00 9.22 -20.31
N ARG A 139 -24.20 9.99 -19.58
CA ARG A 139 -24.31 11.47 -19.57
C ARG A 139 -23.94 12.13 -20.90
N LEU A 140 -22.96 11.58 -21.60
CA LEU A 140 -22.46 12.13 -22.87
C LEU A 140 -23.15 11.52 -24.10
N TYR A 141 -24.12 10.61 -23.90
CA TYR A 141 -24.82 9.87 -24.96
C TYR A 141 -23.89 9.23 -26.00
N THR A 142 -22.67 8.84 -25.60
CA THR A 142 -21.66 8.29 -26.51
C THR A 142 -21.84 6.79 -26.77
N TYR A 143 -22.54 6.10 -25.88
CA TYR A 143 -22.76 4.65 -25.96
C TYR A 143 -24.14 4.30 -25.40
N SER A 144 -24.94 3.58 -26.19
CA SER A 144 -26.26 3.09 -25.79
C SER A 144 -26.09 1.96 -24.76
N MET A 145 -26.25 2.28 -23.48
CA MET A 145 -26.30 1.27 -22.43
C MET A 145 -27.73 0.78 -22.18
N PRO A 146 -27.90 -0.50 -21.79
CA PRO A 146 -29.17 -1.00 -21.33
C PRO A 146 -29.60 -0.26 -20.06
N ASP A 147 -30.91 -0.16 -19.88
CA ASP A 147 -31.54 0.61 -18.81
C ASP A 147 -31.15 0.06 -17.42
N ILE A 148 -30.92 0.96 -16.45
CA ILE A 148 -30.39 0.60 -15.11
C ILE A 148 -31.31 -0.35 -14.33
N THR A 149 -32.57 -0.45 -14.77
CA THR A 149 -33.63 -1.29 -14.21
C THR A 149 -33.34 -2.79 -14.37
N THR A 150 -32.40 -3.17 -15.26
CA THR A 150 -32.02 -4.57 -15.49
C THR A 150 -30.54 -4.84 -15.18
N PRO A 151 -30.16 -5.05 -13.91
CA PRO A 151 -28.75 -5.23 -13.51
C PRO A 151 -28.08 -6.42 -14.20
N ARG A 152 -28.84 -7.48 -14.52
CA ARG A 152 -28.33 -8.67 -15.22
C ARG A 152 -27.76 -8.34 -16.62
N LEU A 153 -28.38 -7.41 -17.36
CA LEU A 153 -27.87 -7.02 -18.67
C LEU A 153 -26.58 -6.21 -18.54
N TRP A 154 -26.52 -5.32 -17.55
CA TRP A 154 -25.31 -4.54 -17.26
C TRP A 154 -24.11 -5.43 -16.92
N PHE A 155 -24.30 -6.42 -16.05
CA PHE A 155 -23.24 -7.40 -15.74
C PHE A 155 -22.82 -8.22 -16.96
N LYS A 156 -23.76 -8.59 -17.84
CA LYS A 156 -23.45 -9.34 -19.06
C LYS A 156 -22.58 -8.52 -20.02
N GLU A 157 -22.90 -7.24 -20.21
CA GLU A 157 -22.08 -6.33 -21.00
C GLU A 157 -20.71 -6.09 -20.33
N TYR A 158 -20.68 -5.88 -19.02
CA TYR A 158 -19.41 -5.78 -18.27
C TYR A 158 -18.51 -7.01 -18.46
N CYS A 159 -19.06 -8.22 -18.33
CA CYS A 159 -18.31 -9.45 -18.56
C CYS A 159 -17.84 -9.55 -20.02
N LYS A 160 -18.66 -9.14 -20.99
CA LYS A 160 -18.31 -9.16 -22.42
C LYS A 160 -17.15 -8.20 -22.73
N LEU A 161 -17.13 -7.02 -22.13
CA LEU A 161 -16.05 -6.04 -22.27
C LEU A 161 -14.77 -6.48 -21.55
N THR A 162 -14.90 -7.20 -20.43
CA THR A 162 -13.76 -7.60 -19.61
C THR A 162 -13.09 -8.89 -20.10
N LYS A 163 -13.85 -9.81 -20.72
CA LYS A 163 -13.34 -11.07 -21.31
C LYS A 163 -12.05 -10.92 -22.13
N PRO A 164 -11.94 -10.01 -23.11
CA PRO A 164 -10.74 -9.89 -23.95
C PRO A 164 -9.49 -9.41 -23.19
N ILE A 165 -9.64 -8.79 -22.02
CA ILE A 165 -8.53 -8.27 -21.23
C ILE A 165 -8.20 -9.16 -20.01
N LEU A 166 -8.96 -10.24 -19.76
CA LEU A 166 -8.76 -11.13 -18.61
C LEU A 166 -7.33 -11.66 -18.50
N SER A 167 -6.72 -12.12 -19.60
CA SER A 167 -5.34 -12.60 -19.58
C SER A 167 -4.35 -11.53 -19.09
N LYS A 168 -4.55 -10.27 -19.50
CA LYS A 168 -3.71 -9.14 -19.05
C LYS A 168 -4.00 -8.76 -17.60
N ILE A 169 -5.26 -8.88 -17.16
CA ILE A 169 -5.65 -8.68 -15.75
C ILE A 169 -4.91 -9.69 -14.88
N TYR A 170 -4.93 -10.98 -15.23
CA TYR A 170 -4.23 -12.01 -14.46
C TYR A 170 -2.72 -11.78 -14.42
N PHE A 171 -2.13 -11.36 -15.54
CA PHE A 171 -0.71 -11.00 -15.59
C PHE A 171 -0.39 -9.81 -14.68
N LEU A 172 -1.16 -8.73 -14.77
CA LEU A 172 -1.01 -7.55 -13.91
C LEU A 172 -1.25 -7.88 -12.44
N ALA A 173 -2.23 -8.73 -12.12
CA ALA A 173 -2.50 -9.19 -10.77
C ALA A 173 -1.33 -10.00 -10.20
N GLY A 174 -0.79 -10.95 -10.97
CA GLY A 174 0.41 -11.68 -10.58
C GLY A 174 1.59 -10.75 -10.32
N LEU A 175 1.81 -9.78 -11.20
CA LEU A 175 2.88 -8.78 -11.05
C LEU A 175 2.70 -7.91 -9.79
N GLN A 176 1.47 -7.50 -9.47
CA GLN A 176 1.17 -6.73 -8.26
C GLN A 176 1.38 -7.55 -6.97
N ILE A 177 0.97 -8.83 -6.97
CA ILE A 177 1.19 -9.73 -5.84
C ILE A 177 2.69 -9.92 -5.60
N VAL A 178 3.44 -10.26 -6.65
CA VAL A 178 4.89 -10.50 -6.55
C VAL A 178 5.62 -9.23 -6.13
N ALA A 179 5.25 -8.07 -6.68
CA ALA A 179 5.83 -6.79 -6.29
C ALA A 179 5.53 -6.45 -4.82
N GLY A 180 4.28 -6.64 -4.37
CA GLY A 180 3.90 -6.41 -2.98
C GLY A 180 4.66 -7.32 -2.02
N MET A 181 4.73 -8.62 -2.32
CA MET A 181 5.50 -9.59 -1.53
C MET A 181 6.98 -9.24 -1.47
N ALA A 182 7.60 -8.93 -2.62
CA ALA A 182 9.02 -8.58 -2.69
C ALA A 182 9.34 -7.31 -1.88
N TRP A 183 8.47 -6.31 -1.93
CA TRP A 183 8.65 -5.09 -1.14
C TRP A 183 8.56 -5.37 0.35
N THR A 184 7.52 -6.08 0.80
CA THR A 184 7.38 -6.44 2.22
C THR A 184 8.54 -7.31 2.71
N HIS A 185 9.06 -8.20 1.86
CA HIS A 185 10.25 -8.99 2.17
C HIS A 185 11.48 -8.10 2.41
N TRP A 186 11.73 -7.13 1.52
CA TRP A 186 12.84 -6.18 1.70
C TRP A 186 12.65 -5.25 2.89
N GLU A 187 11.42 -4.83 3.20
CA GLU A 187 11.13 -4.06 4.41
C GLU A 187 11.50 -4.84 5.68
N GLY A 188 11.12 -6.12 5.75
CA GLY A 188 11.46 -6.98 6.88
C GLY A 188 12.96 -7.19 7.03
N HIS A 189 13.67 -7.46 5.92
CA HIS A 189 15.12 -7.65 5.95
C HIS A 189 15.87 -6.38 6.39
N ASN A 190 15.47 -5.23 5.87
CA ASN A 190 16.04 -3.94 6.22
C ASN A 190 15.79 -3.60 7.71
N LEU A 191 14.59 -3.86 8.21
CA LEU A 191 14.27 -3.62 9.62
C LEU A 191 15.14 -4.46 10.56
N LEU A 192 15.28 -5.76 10.29
CA LEU A 192 16.15 -6.65 11.08
C LEU A 192 17.62 -6.18 11.07
N THR A 193 18.07 -5.70 9.90
CA THR A 193 19.43 -5.15 9.76
C THR A 193 19.63 -3.89 10.60
N VAL A 194 18.65 -2.99 10.62
CA VAL A 194 18.69 -1.78 11.46
C VAL A 194 18.67 -2.14 12.94
N MET A 195 17.79 -3.05 13.36
CA MET A 195 17.67 -3.48 14.75
C MET A 195 18.94 -4.15 15.28
N SER A 196 19.57 -5.02 14.48
CA SER A 196 20.85 -5.65 14.86
C SER A 196 22.00 -4.63 14.97
N LYS A 197 22.05 -3.62 14.09
CA LYS A 197 23.03 -2.53 14.17
C LYS A 197 22.80 -1.65 15.39
N LEU A 198 21.54 -1.32 15.70
CA LEU A 198 21.16 -0.56 16.90
C LEU A 198 21.64 -1.25 18.17
N ALA A 199 21.33 -2.55 18.31
CA ALA A 199 21.77 -3.34 19.48
C ALA A 199 23.30 -3.35 19.64
N HIS A 200 24.04 -3.55 18.54
CA HIS A 200 25.51 -3.50 18.58
C HIS A 200 26.04 -2.12 18.99
N MET A 201 25.43 -1.02 18.52
CA MET A 201 25.85 0.33 18.91
C MET A 201 25.58 0.62 20.39
N GLU A 202 24.45 0.15 20.92
CA GLU A 202 24.12 0.28 22.34
C GLU A 202 25.18 -0.41 23.22
N GLU A 203 25.54 -1.67 22.89
CA GLU A 203 26.60 -2.40 23.59
C GLU A 203 27.97 -1.71 23.53
N VAL A 204 28.29 -1.03 22.43
CA VAL A 204 29.54 -0.25 22.31
C VAL A 204 29.49 0.99 23.19
N VAL A 205 28.37 1.72 23.20
CA VAL A 205 28.18 2.91 24.03
C VAL A 205 28.27 2.57 25.51
N GLU A 206 27.65 1.47 25.94
CA GLU A 206 27.74 1.01 27.34
C GLU A 206 29.16 0.65 27.75
N ARG A 207 29.91 -0.07 26.89
CA ARG A 207 31.33 -0.39 27.13
C ARG A 207 32.18 0.87 27.27
N HIS A 208 31.93 1.89 26.45
CA HIS A 208 32.64 3.17 26.55
C HIS A 208 32.31 3.90 27.85
N LYS A 209 31.02 3.96 28.23
CA LYS A 209 30.57 4.57 29.49
C LYS A 209 31.21 3.89 30.71
N GLN A 210 31.34 2.57 30.69
CA GLN A 210 31.95 1.82 31.78
C GLN A 210 33.47 2.04 31.87
N LYS A 211 34.17 2.12 30.73
CA LYS A 211 35.60 2.52 30.70
C LYS A 211 35.82 3.91 31.28
N SER A 212 35.00 4.90 30.86
CA SER A 212 35.08 6.27 31.39
C SER A 212 34.83 6.32 32.90
N LYS A 213 33.87 5.55 33.42
CA LYS A 213 33.59 5.48 34.85
C LYS A 213 34.76 4.87 35.64
N ASN A 214 35.38 3.81 35.12
CA ASN A 214 36.53 3.17 35.77
C ASN A 214 37.77 4.08 35.80
N GLN A 215 37.94 4.93 34.79
CA GLN A 215 39.04 5.90 34.75
C GLN A 215 38.90 6.99 35.82
N VAL A 216 37.68 7.47 36.10
CA VAL A 216 37.41 8.50 37.11
C VAL A 216 37.54 7.99 38.56
N ILE A 217 37.37 6.69 38.80
CA ILE A 217 37.48 6.09 40.15
C ILE A 217 38.94 5.68 40.48
N GLY A 218 39.79 5.58 39.46
CA GLY A 218 41.21 5.24 39.60
C GLY A 218 42.13 6.44 39.86
N GLU A 219 41.63 7.67 39.77
CA GLU A 219 42.27 8.92 40.20
C GLU A 219 41.76 9.33 41.59
#